data_AF-A0A917X5P2-F1
#
_entry.id   AF-A0A917X5P2-F1
#
_cell.length_a   1.000
_cell.length_b   1.000
_cell.length_c   1.000
_cell.angle_alpha   90.00
_cell.angle_beta   90.00
_cell.angle_gamma   90.00
#
_symmetry.space_group_name_H-M   'P 1'
#
loop_
_entity.id
_entity.type
_entity.pdbx_description
1 polymer ?
#
loop_
_entity_poly.entity_id
_entity_poly.type
_entity_poly.pdbx_seq_one_letter_code
_entity_poly.pdbx_strand_id
1 'polypeptide(L)' 'MRTLRVATGAADVGNLRFYQRQGFRMRSIERDVFTPANGYPEGILVDGIELRDRVWLDREL' A
#
# COMPACT_ATOMS: atom_id res chain seq x y z
N MET A 1 -8.47 1.93 -23.17
CA MET A 1 -8.52 1.15 -21.92
C MET A 1 -8.51 2.11 -20.74
N ARG A 2 -9.33 1.87 -19.72
CA ARG A 2 -9.37 2.70 -18.50
C ARG A 2 -8.85 1.85 -17.36
N THR A 3 -7.94 2.40 -16.56
CA THR A 3 -7.33 1.71 -15.42
C THR A 3 -7.72 2.41 -14.13
N LEU A 4 -8.12 1.66 -13.10
CA LEU A 4 -8.29 2.16 -11.75
C LEU A 4 -7.05 1.84 -10.93
N ARG A 5 -6.49 2.85 -10.25
CA ARG A 5 -5.34 2.71 -9.34
C ARG A 5 -5.74 2.97 -7.90
N VAL A 6 -5.20 2.15 -7.03
CA VAL A 6 -5.32 2.28 -5.58
C VAL A 6 -3.93 2.11 -4.96
N ALA A 7 -3.78 2.60 -3.73
CA ALA A 7 -2.57 2.37 -2.95
C ALA A 7 -2.93 2.11 -1.50
N THR A 8 -2.12 1.30 -0.83
CA THR A 8 -2.24 1.03 0.61
C THR A 8 -0.87 0.82 1.24
N GLY A 9 -0.82 0.82 2.56
CA GLY A 9 0.40 0.50 3.30
C GLY A 9 0.84 -0.94 3.07
N ALA A 10 2.14 -1.17 2.92
CA ALA A 10 2.70 -2.51 2.72
C ALA A 10 2.45 -3.45 3.91
N ALA A 11 2.33 -2.89 5.11
CA ALA A 11 1.99 -3.63 6.33
C ALA A 11 0.47 -3.90 6.48
N ASP A 12 -0.38 -3.24 5.70
CA ASP A 12 -1.85 -3.41 5.75
C ASP A 12 -2.30 -4.62 4.91
N VAL A 13 -1.99 -5.81 5.45
CA VAL A 13 -2.29 -7.10 4.80
C VAL A 13 -3.78 -7.31 4.55
N GLY A 14 -4.65 -6.72 5.38
CA GLY A 14 -6.10 -6.73 5.19
C GLY A 14 -6.51 -6.05 3.89
N ASN A 15 -6.02 -4.83 3.66
CA ASN A 15 -6.27 -4.10 2.42
C ASN A 15 -5.62 -4.77 1.21
N LEU A 16 -4.39 -5.27 1.33
CA LEU A 16 -3.74 -6.01 0.25
C LEU A 16 -4.55 -7.23 -0.19
N ARG A 17 -5.07 -8.02 0.76
CA ARG A 17 -5.96 -9.14 0.48
C ARG A 17 -7.28 -8.70 -0.14
N PHE A 18 -7.88 -7.64 0.38
CA PHE A 18 -9.13 -7.10 -0.14
C PHE A 18 -9.01 -6.71 -1.61
N TYR A 19 -8.02 -5.88 -1.96
CA TYR A 19 -7.83 -5.41 -3.34
C TYR A 19 -7.53 -6.55 -4.31
N GLN A 20 -6.69 -7.52 -3.92
CA GLN A 20 -6.43 -8.69 -4.75
C GLN A 20 -7.71 -9.51 -5.03
N ARG A 21 -8.59 -9.68 -4.04
CA ARG A 21 -9.89 -10.35 -4.24
C ARG A 21 -10.83 -9.57 -5.16
N GLN A 22 -10.67 -8.26 -5.27
CA GLN A 22 -11.39 -7.40 -6.21
C GLN A 22 -10.74 -7.37 -7.61
N GLY A 23 -9.68 -8.15 -7.84
CA GLY A 23 -9.02 -8.26 -9.14
C GLY A 23 -7.91 -7.22 -9.39
N PHE A 24 -7.52 -6.45 -8.38
CA PHE A 24 -6.35 -5.57 -8.50
C PHE A 24 -5.05 -6.38 -8.45
N ARG A 25 -4.07 -5.98 -9.25
CA ARG A 25 -2.72 -6.57 -9.25
C ARG A 25 -1.72 -5.59 -8.69
N MET A 26 -0.76 -6.09 -7.91
CA MET A 26 0.37 -5.27 -7.43
C MET A 26 1.20 -4.77 -8.61
N ARG A 27 1.56 -3.50 -8.57
CA ARG A 27 2.23 -2.79 -9.66
C ARG A 27 3.62 -2.31 -9.28
N SER A 28 3.75 -1.63 -8.15
CA SER A 28 5.00 -1.02 -7.71
C SER A 28 4.98 -0.72 -6.22
N ILE A 29 6.17 -0.55 -5.63
CA ILE A 29 6.34 -0.13 -4.24
C ILE A 29 6.97 1.26 -4.24
N GLU A 30 6.39 2.16 -3.46
CA GLU A 30 6.96 3.46 -3.12
C GLU A 30 7.54 3.36 -1.71
N ARG A 31 8.86 3.40 -1.61
CA ARG A 31 9.58 3.09 -0.36
C ARG A 31 9.60 4.27 0.60
N ASP A 32 9.54 3.98 1.88
CA ASP A 32 9.74 4.92 2.99
C ASP A 32 8.79 6.15 2.99
N VAL A 33 7.67 6.10 2.26
CA VAL A 33 6.69 7.21 2.18
C VAL A 33 5.97 7.46 3.51
N PHE A 34 5.92 6.46 4.39
CA PHE A 34 5.32 6.57 5.72
C PHE A 34 6.35 6.84 6.83
N THR A 35 7.52 7.36 6.49
CA THR A 35 8.59 7.68 7.47
C THR A 35 8.57 9.15 7.90
N PRO A 36 9.30 9.52 8.98
CA PRO A 36 9.45 10.90 9.42
C PRO A 36 10.00 11.87 8.36
N ALA A 37 10.81 11.38 7.41
CA ALA A 37 11.28 12.18 6.29
C ALA A 37 10.12 12.75 5.43
N ASN A 38 8.95 12.12 5.49
CA ASN A 38 7.73 12.52 4.79
C ASN A 38 6.62 13.04 5.74
N GLY A 39 6.99 13.38 6.98
CA GLY A 39 6.06 13.99 7.96
C GLY A 39 5.22 13.01 8.77
N TYR A 40 5.53 11.72 8.72
CA TYR A 40 4.85 10.70 9.53
C TYR A 40 5.53 10.50 10.89
N PRO A 41 4.80 10.15 11.95
CA PRO A 41 5.41 9.72 13.21
C PRO A 41 6.40 8.56 13.02
N GLU A 42 7.42 8.50 13.87
CA GLU A 42 8.30 7.34 13.94
C GLU A 42 7.56 6.13 14.54
N GLY A 43 7.91 4.92 14.09
CA GLY A 43 7.43 3.69 14.70
C GLY A 43 5.94 3.39 14.49
N ILE A 44 5.35 3.83 13.38
CA ILE A 44 3.98 3.43 13.02
C ILE A 44 3.96 1.92 12.79
N LEU A 45 3.13 1.22 13.57
CA LEU A 45 2.94 -0.22 13.44
C LEU A 45 1.53 -0.53 12.91
N VAL A 46 1.48 -1.47 11.96
CA VAL A 46 0.23 -2.12 11.53
C VAL A 46 0.43 -3.62 11.75
N ASP A 47 -0.42 -4.21 12.58
CA ASP A 47 -0.32 -5.63 12.99
C ASP A 47 1.10 -6.05 13.45
N GLY A 48 1.81 -5.13 14.14
CA GLY A 48 3.16 -5.35 14.65
C GLY A 48 4.29 -5.19 13.61
N ILE A 49 3.99 -4.83 12.37
CA ILE A 49 4.96 -4.56 11.31
C ILE A 49 5.12 -3.05 11.15
N GLU A 50 6.36 -2.56 11.07
CA GLU A 50 6.66 -1.16 10.79
C GLU A 50 6.12 -0.75 9.40
N LEU A 51 5.24 0.24 9.38
CA LEU A 51 4.68 0.79 8.15
C LEU A 51 5.65 1.81 7.55
N ARG A 52 6.37 1.39 6.52
CA ARG A 52 7.32 2.25 5.78
C ARG A 52 6.88 2.51 4.35
N ASP A 53 6.46 1.44 3.69
CA ASP A 53 6.28 1.41 2.25
C ASP A 53 4.81 1.47 1.84
N ARG A 54 4.55 2.02 0.66
CA ARG A 54 3.24 2.00 0.01
C ARG A 54 3.27 1.07 -1.19
N VAL A 55 2.26 0.21 -1.28
CA VAL A 55 2.04 -0.67 -2.44
C VAL A 55 0.99 -0.03 -3.33
N TRP A 56 1.35 0.18 -4.60
CA TRP A 56 0.43 0.59 -5.66
C TRP A 56 -0.14 -0.64 -6.36
N LEU A 57 -1.44 -0.63 -6.61
CA LEU A 57 -2.15 -1.68 -7.35
C LEU A 57 -3.01 -1.08 -8.47
N ASP A 58 -3.24 -1.85 -9.51
CA ASP A 58 -4.15 -1.46 -10.59
C ASP A 58 -5.07 -2.59 -11.08
N ARG A 59 -6.18 -2.18 -11.71
CA ARG A 59 -7.15 -3.05 -12.37
C ARG A 59 -7.68 -2.34 -13.62
N GLU A 60 -7.77 -3.07 -14.72
CA GLU A 60 -8.48 -2.60 -15.91
C GLU A 60 -9.99 -2.57 -15.67
N LEU A 61 -10.68 -1.55 -16.20
CA LEU A 61 -12.13 -1.36 -16.11
C LEU A 61 -12.87 -1.92 -17.32
#